data_AF-A0A3B0X1N2-F1
#
_entry.id   AF-A0A3B0X1N2-F1
#
_cell.length_a   1.000
_cell.length_b   1.000
_cell.length_c   1.000
_cell.angle_alpha   90.00
_cell.angle_beta   90.00
_cell.angle_gamma   90.00
#
_symmetry.space_group_name_H-M   'P 1'
#
loop_
_entity.id
_entity.type
_entity.pdbx_description
1 polymer ?
#
loop_
_entity_poly.entity_id
_entity_poly.type
_entity_poly.pdbx_seq_one_letter_code
_entity_poly.pdbx_strand_id
1 'polypeptide(L)'
;MAINEKQKQKKLAKKNKKRKSSKFISNIGGQQRLRSSNYARFPIHECFVPNTLFEIGIGYVIFTRRTPDGFIAISSFVLDVYCLGVKNALFKVSSEFEYENRIKPQLMSSNEDAVFEKVHQSCAKKLVEGAVLYANELGFSPHYDYKEAQKIFGAIDVDSCPVKYTYGQDGKPFYIRGPNESVSQAKRIVDTLNKKCGEEGFDYMMMLNEGMVE
;
A
#
# COMPACT_ATOMS: atom_id res chain seq x y z
N MET A 1 15.98 27.76 -18.57
CA MET A 1 16.33 26.32 -18.69
C MET A 1 15.06 25.49 -18.53
N ALA A 2 14.32 25.21 -19.61
CA ALA A 2 12.96 24.66 -19.58
C ALA A 2 12.81 23.30 -20.29
N ILE A 3 13.85 22.46 -20.23
CA ILE A 3 13.89 21.14 -20.91
C ILE A 3 13.67 19.97 -19.92
N ASN A 4 13.68 20.23 -18.61
CA ASN A 4 13.67 19.17 -17.58
C ASN A 4 12.25 18.72 -17.14
N GLU A 5 11.23 19.59 -17.20
CA GLU A 5 9.88 19.24 -16.73
C GLU A 5 9.15 18.25 -17.63
N LYS A 6 9.25 18.39 -18.97
CA LYS A 6 8.63 17.44 -19.91
C LYS A 6 9.27 16.05 -19.85
N GLN A 7 10.57 15.95 -19.60
CA GLN A 7 11.26 14.67 -19.42
C GLN A 7 10.94 14.04 -18.05
N LYS A 8 10.87 14.85 -16.98
CA LYS A 8 10.40 14.43 -15.65
C LYS A 8 8.95 13.91 -15.75
N GLN A 9 8.04 14.67 -16.36
CA GLN A 9 6.65 14.27 -16.60
C GLN A 9 6.52 13.00 -17.45
N LYS A 10 7.32 12.80 -18.51
CA LYS A 10 7.31 11.56 -19.31
C LYS A 10 7.83 10.34 -18.53
N LYS A 11 8.89 10.50 -17.72
CA LYS A 11 9.42 9.43 -16.85
C LYS A 11 8.43 9.08 -15.72
N LEU A 12 7.74 10.10 -15.19
CA LEU A 12 6.69 9.96 -14.17
C LEU A 12 5.38 9.37 -14.73
N ALA A 13 5.01 9.68 -15.99
CA ALA A 13 3.88 9.06 -16.67
C ALA A 13 4.09 7.56 -16.90
N LYS A 14 5.33 7.14 -17.18
CA LYS A 14 5.72 5.72 -17.19
C LYS A 14 5.58 5.08 -15.80
N LYS A 15 5.99 5.76 -14.72
CA LYS A 15 5.78 5.27 -13.34
C LYS A 15 4.28 5.12 -13.00
N ASN A 16 3.43 6.03 -13.46
CA ASN A 16 1.97 5.92 -13.28
C ASN A 16 1.33 4.81 -14.12
N LYS A 17 1.80 4.55 -15.35
CA LYS A 17 1.36 3.37 -16.12
C LYS A 17 1.74 2.05 -15.45
N LYS A 18 2.83 2.02 -14.70
CA LYS A 18 3.22 0.85 -13.88
C LYS A 18 2.34 0.70 -12.64
N ARG A 19 1.81 1.79 -12.07
CA ARG A 19 0.84 1.82 -10.96
C ARG A 19 -0.59 1.44 -11.42
N LYS A 20 -0.75 0.34 -12.15
CA LYS A 20 -2.08 -0.19 -12.53
C LYS A 20 -2.84 -0.61 -11.25
N SER A 21 -4.12 -0.24 -11.23
CA SER A 21 -4.98 -0.09 -10.05
C SER A 21 -5.25 -1.34 -9.21
N SER A 22 -5.53 -1.09 -7.93
CA SER A 22 -5.95 -2.03 -6.87
C SER A 22 -7.36 -2.64 -7.00
N LYS A 23 -7.83 -2.91 -8.24
CA LYS A 23 -9.21 -3.43 -8.50
C LYS A 23 -9.48 -4.81 -7.89
N PHE A 24 -8.45 -5.50 -7.41
CA PHE A 24 -8.61 -6.83 -6.84
C PHE A 24 -9.28 -6.80 -5.46
N ILE A 25 -8.87 -5.91 -4.55
CA ILE A 25 -9.46 -5.85 -3.19
C ILE A 25 -10.98 -5.62 -3.24
N SER A 26 -11.48 -4.82 -4.20
CA SER A 26 -12.91 -4.55 -4.35
C SER A 26 -13.74 -5.76 -4.80
N ASN A 27 -13.14 -6.78 -5.43
CA ASN A 27 -13.86 -7.93 -6.01
C ASN A 27 -13.82 -9.21 -5.16
N ILE A 28 -13.16 -9.19 -4.00
CA ILE A 28 -13.04 -10.35 -3.10
C ILE A 28 -14.07 -10.31 -1.96
N GLY A 29 -14.82 -9.21 -1.83
CA GLY A 29 -15.76 -8.97 -0.74
C GLY A 29 -17.03 -9.80 -0.86
N GLY A 30 -17.02 -11.00 -0.30
CA GLY A 30 -18.22 -11.80 -0.12
C GLY A 30 -17.94 -13.04 0.70
N GLN A 31 -17.94 -12.92 2.03
CA GLN A 31 -18.10 -14.01 3.00
C GLN A 31 -18.22 -13.44 4.42
N GLN A 32 -18.72 -14.25 5.37
CA GLN A 32 -18.99 -13.92 6.78
C GLN A 32 -17.94 -12.96 7.40
N ARG A 33 -18.36 -12.11 8.35
CA ARG A 33 -17.47 -11.17 9.09
C ARG A 33 -16.44 -11.91 9.95
N LEU A 34 -15.45 -12.52 9.32
CA LEU A 34 -14.28 -13.08 9.98
C LEU A 34 -13.46 -11.93 10.57
N ARG A 35 -12.97 -12.12 11.79
CA ARG A 35 -12.12 -11.13 12.47
C ARG A 35 -10.67 -11.55 12.38
N SER A 36 -9.80 -10.70 11.86
CA SER A 36 -8.39 -11.02 11.66
C SER A 36 -7.67 -11.29 13.00
N SER A 37 -8.16 -10.69 14.09
CA SER A 37 -7.69 -10.94 15.46
C SER A 37 -7.79 -12.41 15.87
N ASN A 38 -8.77 -13.16 15.36
CA ASN A 38 -8.93 -14.58 15.70
C ASN A 38 -7.78 -15.44 15.13
N TYR A 39 -7.07 -14.90 14.13
CA TYR A 39 -5.99 -15.59 13.42
C TYR A 39 -4.60 -15.14 13.89
N ALA A 40 -4.50 -14.07 14.68
CA ALA A 40 -3.24 -13.47 15.11
C ALA A 40 -2.34 -14.39 15.97
N ARG A 41 -2.92 -15.45 16.55
CA ARG A 41 -2.22 -16.46 17.36
C ARG A 41 -1.59 -17.59 16.54
N PHE A 42 -2.01 -17.76 15.28
CA PHE A 42 -1.58 -18.90 14.47
C PHE A 42 -0.18 -18.69 13.89
N PRO A 43 0.57 -19.75 13.54
CA PRO A 43 1.88 -19.63 12.94
C PRO A 43 1.90 -18.71 11.71
N ILE A 44 2.97 -17.92 11.61
CA ILE A 44 3.20 -17.07 10.44
C ILE A 44 3.51 -17.97 9.27
N HIS A 45 2.85 -17.70 8.14
CA HIS A 45 3.07 -18.47 6.92
C HIS A 45 4.11 -17.77 6.03
N GLU A 46 3.83 -16.54 5.59
CA GLU A 46 4.79 -15.72 4.85
C GLU A 46 4.41 -14.24 4.87
N CYS A 47 5.40 -13.39 4.56
CA CYS A 47 5.23 -11.95 4.41
C CYS A 47 5.95 -11.50 3.15
N PHE A 48 5.31 -10.70 2.31
CA PHE A 48 5.91 -10.19 1.08
C PHE A 48 5.78 -8.69 0.92
N VAL A 49 6.81 -8.10 0.33
CA VAL A 49 6.89 -6.69 -0.06
C VAL A 49 7.53 -6.61 -1.45
N PRO A 50 7.11 -5.71 -2.35
CA PRO A 50 7.81 -5.51 -3.60
C PRO A 50 9.14 -4.80 -3.35
N ASN A 51 10.22 -5.30 -3.95
CA ASN A 51 11.57 -4.71 -3.82
C ASN A 51 11.66 -3.27 -4.35
N THR A 52 10.73 -2.89 -5.23
CA THR A 52 10.60 -1.55 -5.82
C THR A 52 9.66 -0.63 -5.04
N LEU A 53 9.17 -1.02 -3.85
CA LEU A 53 8.17 -0.26 -3.09
C LEU A 53 8.58 1.20 -2.89
N PHE A 54 9.81 1.45 -2.44
CA PHE A 54 10.32 2.80 -2.17
C PHE A 54 10.76 3.56 -3.43
N GLU A 55 10.91 2.89 -4.58
CA GLU A 55 11.21 3.54 -5.86
C GLU A 55 9.93 4.00 -6.59
N ILE A 56 8.89 3.17 -6.50
CA ILE A 56 7.58 3.39 -7.09
C ILE A 56 6.73 4.24 -6.15
N GLY A 57 6.89 4.09 -4.84
CA GLY A 57 6.15 4.80 -3.77
C GLY A 57 4.83 4.17 -3.37
N ILE A 58 4.37 3.13 -4.08
CA ILE A 58 3.13 2.42 -3.75
C ILE A 58 3.22 0.94 -4.13
N GLY A 59 2.66 0.06 -3.31
CA GLY A 59 2.64 -1.38 -3.58
C GLY A 59 1.84 -2.17 -2.54
N TYR A 60 1.70 -3.47 -2.79
CA TYR A 60 1.03 -4.36 -1.84
C TYR A 60 2.02 -4.88 -0.80
N VAL A 61 1.68 -4.78 0.47
CA VAL A 61 2.30 -5.59 1.53
C VAL A 61 1.36 -6.73 1.85
N ILE A 62 1.86 -7.97 1.85
CA ILE A 62 1.08 -9.18 2.10
C ILE A 62 1.59 -9.81 3.40
N PHE A 63 0.68 -10.15 4.29
CA PHE A 63 0.97 -10.82 5.55
C PHE A 63 0.02 -12.00 5.73
N THR A 64 0.56 -13.20 5.95
CA THR A 64 -0.25 -14.41 6.09
C THR A 64 0.07 -15.24 7.32
N ARG A 65 -0.95 -15.93 7.84
CA ARG A 65 -0.84 -16.94 8.89
C ARG A 65 -1.55 -18.21 8.45
N ARG A 66 -1.03 -19.37 8.87
CA ARG A 66 -1.63 -20.68 8.57
C ARG A 66 -2.37 -21.20 9.78
N THR A 67 -3.64 -21.55 9.61
CA THR A 67 -4.46 -22.16 10.66
C THR A 67 -4.14 -23.65 10.83
N PRO A 68 -4.51 -24.29 11.96
CA PRO A 68 -4.26 -25.72 12.18
C PRO A 68 -4.93 -26.65 11.14
N ASP A 69 -6.05 -26.22 10.56
CA ASP A 69 -6.80 -26.91 9.51
C ASP A 69 -6.29 -26.58 8.08
N GLY A 70 -5.15 -25.89 7.97
CA GLY A 70 -4.47 -25.67 6.69
C GLY A 70 -4.98 -24.49 5.86
N PHE A 71 -5.93 -23.70 6.37
CA PHE A 71 -6.35 -22.47 5.72
C PHE A 71 -5.30 -21.36 5.90
N ILE A 72 -5.29 -20.43 4.95
CA ILE A 72 -4.41 -19.25 4.97
C ILE A 72 -5.26 -18.03 5.29
N ALA A 73 -4.97 -17.41 6.43
CA ALA A 73 -5.46 -16.09 6.79
C ALA A 73 -4.54 -15.03 6.19
N ILE A 74 -5.12 -14.11 5.43
CA ILE A 74 -4.41 -13.18 4.55
C ILE A 74 -4.86 -11.77 4.90
N SER A 75 -3.91 -10.93 5.29
CA SER A 75 -4.09 -9.48 5.21
C SER A 75 -3.22 -8.93 4.10
N SER A 76 -3.77 -7.99 3.33
CA SER A 76 -3.02 -7.25 2.33
C SER A 76 -3.29 -5.76 2.45
N PHE A 77 -2.27 -4.95 2.23
CA PHE A 77 -2.30 -3.51 2.39
C PHE A 77 -1.77 -2.85 1.13
N VAL A 78 -2.56 -1.96 0.52
CA VAL A 78 -2.05 -1.04 -0.51
C VAL A 78 -1.36 0.09 0.21
N LEU A 79 -0.03 0.03 0.27
CA LEU A 79 0.80 0.93 1.04
C LEU A 79 1.39 2.01 0.13
N ASP A 80 1.13 3.28 0.44
CA ASP A 80 1.76 4.46 -0.13
C ASP A 80 2.80 4.99 0.86
N VAL A 81 4.08 4.76 0.54
CA VAL A 81 5.21 5.13 1.40
C VAL A 81 5.67 6.58 1.18
N TYR A 82 5.11 7.28 0.19
CA TYR A 82 5.47 8.66 -0.09
C TYR A 82 4.59 9.67 0.62
N CYS A 83 3.32 9.33 0.92
CA CYS A 83 2.39 10.30 1.49
C CYS A 83 1.25 9.67 2.29
N LEU A 84 0.38 8.89 1.64
CA LEU A 84 -0.96 8.60 2.17
C LEU A 84 -1.05 7.38 3.10
N GLY A 85 0.05 6.66 3.34
CA GLY A 85 0.04 5.46 4.18
C GLY A 85 -0.81 4.34 3.58
N VAL A 86 -1.67 3.70 4.37
CA VAL A 86 -2.51 2.59 3.88
C VAL A 86 -3.73 3.14 3.13
N LYS A 87 -3.72 3.00 1.80
CA LYS A 87 -4.80 3.47 0.91
C LYS A 87 -5.95 2.50 0.75
N ASN A 88 -5.69 1.21 0.96
CA ASN A 88 -6.69 0.16 0.96
C ASN A 88 -6.17 -1.03 1.77
N ALA A 89 -7.07 -1.83 2.33
CA ALA A 89 -6.70 -3.04 3.06
C ALA A 89 -7.74 -4.14 2.86
N LEU A 90 -7.30 -5.39 3.01
CA LEU A 90 -8.11 -6.60 2.88
C LEU A 90 -7.77 -7.51 4.06
N PHE A 91 -8.78 -8.20 4.58
CA PHE A 91 -8.61 -9.44 5.31
C PHE A 91 -9.46 -10.54 4.69
N LYS A 92 -8.88 -11.73 4.45
CA LYS A 92 -9.57 -12.90 3.92
C LYS A 92 -8.97 -14.17 4.50
N VAL A 93 -9.77 -15.23 4.60
CA VAL A 93 -9.30 -16.59 4.84
C VAL A 93 -9.66 -17.42 3.61
N SER A 94 -8.74 -18.25 3.14
CA SER A 94 -8.94 -19.13 1.99
C SER A 94 -8.26 -20.46 2.20
N SER A 95 -8.60 -21.46 1.38
CA SER A 95 -7.78 -22.66 1.31
C SER A 95 -6.37 -22.31 0.80
N GLU A 96 -5.39 -23.15 1.13
CA GLU A 96 -4.03 -23.02 0.59
C GLU A 96 -4.02 -23.07 -0.94
N PHE A 97 -4.84 -23.94 -1.55
CA PHE A 97 -4.96 -24.00 -3.01
C PHE A 97 -5.46 -22.68 -3.62
N GLU A 98 -6.48 -22.06 -3.04
CA GLU A 98 -6.98 -20.75 -3.52
C GLU A 98 -5.96 -19.64 -3.28
N TYR A 99 -5.22 -19.70 -2.16
CA TYR A 99 -4.17 -18.74 -1.86
C TYR A 99 -3.06 -18.79 -2.91
N GLU A 100 -2.45 -19.96 -3.11
CA GLU A 100 -1.28 -20.12 -3.98
C GLU A 100 -1.61 -19.93 -5.46
N ASN A 101 -2.76 -20.42 -5.93
CA ASN A 101 -3.08 -20.44 -7.36
C ASN A 101 -3.87 -19.23 -7.85
N ARG A 102 -4.45 -18.42 -6.95
CA ARG A 102 -5.30 -17.29 -7.33
C ARG A 102 -4.94 -16.00 -6.58
N ILE A 103 -5.04 -16.00 -5.26
CA ILE A 103 -4.97 -14.75 -4.47
C ILE A 103 -3.55 -14.17 -4.51
N LYS A 104 -2.53 -14.98 -4.20
CA LYS A 104 -1.13 -14.54 -4.16
C LYS A 104 -0.62 -14.06 -5.52
N PRO A 105 -0.80 -14.80 -6.64
CA PRO A 105 -0.47 -14.29 -7.97
C PRO A 105 -1.18 -12.98 -8.30
N GLN A 106 -2.47 -12.83 -7.96
CA GLN A 106 -3.22 -11.60 -8.25
C GLN A 106 -2.72 -10.38 -7.46
N LEU A 107 -2.33 -10.57 -6.19
CA LEU A 107 -1.72 -9.51 -5.39
C LEU A 107 -0.32 -9.14 -5.88
N MET A 108 0.46 -10.12 -6.34
CA MET A 108 1.84 -9.92 -6.80
C MET A 108 1.95 -9.39 -8.23
N SER A 109 0.94 -9.63 -9.08
CA SER A 109 0.93 -9.16 -10.49
C SER A 109 0.43 -7.73 -10.68
N SER A 110 0.24 -6.95 -9.61
CA SER A 110 -0.31 -5.58 -9.73
C SER A 110 0.62 -4.60 -10.45
N ASN A 111 1.94 -4.88 -10.43
CA ASN A 111 2.97 -4.10 -11.10
C ASN A 111 3.80 -5.08 -11.96
N GLU A 112 3.73 -4.97 -13.28
CA GLU A 112 4.30 -5.94 -14.25
C GLU A 112 5.81 -6.22 -14.05
N ASP A 113 6.56 -5.32 -13.41
CA ASP A 113 8.01 -5.45 -13.18
C ASP A 113 8.39 -5.67 -11.69
N ALA A 114 7.44 -5.73 -10.77
CA ALA A 114 7.76 -5.80 -9.35
C ALA A 114 8.07 -7.24 -8.92
N VAL A 115 9.30 -7.47 -8.49
CA VAL A 115 9.68 -8.71 -7.80
C VAL A 115 9.30 -8.56 -6.32
N PHE A 116 8.53 -9.51 -5.81
CA PHE A 116 8.18 -9.56 -4.39
C PHE A 116 9.18 -10.42 -3.64
N GLU A 117 9.69 -9.87 -2.55
CA GLU A 117 10.64 -10.55 -1.67
C GLU A 117 9.96 -10.98 -0.37
N LYS A 118 10.43 -12.10 0.19
CA LYS A 118 10.04 -12.52 1.54
C LYS A 118 10.73 -11.62 2.55
N VAL A 119 9.96 -11.09 3.49
CA VAL A 119 10.47 -10.27 4.59
C VAL A 119 10.15 -10.90 5.94
N HIS A 120 10.94 -10.56 6.96
CA HIS A 120 10.60 -10.95 8.32
C HIS A 120 9.33 -10.25 8.80
N GLN A 121 8.51 -10.94 9.61
CA GLN A 121 7.21 -10.46 10.07
C GLN A 121 7.26 -9.13 10.84
N SER A 122 8.33 -8.91 11.63
CA SER A 122 8.53 -7.66 12.36
C SER A 122 8.76 -6.51 11.40
N CYS A 123 9.45 -6.76 10.28
CA CYS A 123 9.71 -5.76 9.26
C CYS A 123 8.46 -5.44 8.45
N ALA A 124 7.63 -6.43 8.11
CA ALA A 124 6.34 -6.18 7.47
C ALA A 124 5.43 -5.31 8.35
N LYS A 125 5.31 -5.64 9.65
CA LYS A 125 4.53 -4.84 10.62
C LYS A 125 5.09 -3.42 10.76
N LYS A 126 6.40 -3.29 11.00
CA LYS A 126 7.10 -2.00 11.15
C LYS A 126 6.93 -1.11 9.91
N LEU A 127 7.03 -1.68 8.71
CA LEU A 127 6.83 -0.97 7.46
C LEU A 127 5.41 -0.40 7.34
N VAL A 128 4.40 -1.21 7.62
CA VAL A 128 2.99 -0.80 7.51
C VAL A 128 2.63 0.22 8.58
N GLU A 129 2.96 -0.05 9.85
CA GLU A 129 2.68 0.87 10.96
C GLU A 129 3.42 2.19 10.81
N GLY A 130 4.69 2.17 10.38
CA GLY A 130 5.45 3.39 10.13
C GLY A 130 4.88 4.25 9.01
N ALA A 131 4.35 3.64 7.94
CA ALA A 131 3.70 4.40 6.87
C ALA A 131 2.38 5.03 7.33
N VAL A 132 1.64 4.35 8.22
CA VAL A 132 0.44 4.89 8.85
C VAL A 132 0.78 6.04 9.79
N LEU A 133 1.83 5.91 10.60
CA LEU A 133 2.31 6.99 11.47
C LEU A 133 2.72 8.22 10.65
N TYR A 134 3.52 8.02 9.61
CA TYR A 134 3.93 9.09 8.70
C TYR A 134 2.72 9.80 8.07
N ALA A 135 1.74 9.05 7.55
CA ALA A 135 0.54 9.63 6.97
C ALA A 135 -0.32 10.40 8.01
N ASN A 136 -0.43 9.89 9.24
CA ASN A 136 -1.13 10.56 10.33
C ASN A 136 -0.46 11.90 10.68
N GLU A 137 0.88 11.96 10.70
CA GLU A 137 1.63 13.19 10.91
C GLU A 137 1.36 14.23 9.81
N LEU A 138 0.98 13.80 8.60
CA LEU A 138 0.55 14.66 7.49
C LEU A 138 -0.94 15.02 7.51
N GLY A 139 -1.71 14.46 8.45
CA GLY A 139 -3.16 14.69 8.57
C GLY A 139 -4.04 13.69 7.81
N PHE A 140 -3.50 12.53 7.43
CA PHE A 140 -4.25 11.47 6.74
C PHE A 140 -4.44 10.26 7.63
N SER A 141 -5.69 9.79 7.73
CA SER A 141 -6.01 8.51 8.36
C SER A 141 -5.90 7.36 7.35
N PRO A 142 -5.50 6.15 7.79
CA PRO A 142 -5.50 4.98 6.91
C PRO A 142 -6.93 4.60 6.48
N HIS A 143 -7.03 3.83 5.40
CA HIS A 143 -8.29 3.29 4.91
C HIS A 143 -9.06 2.55 6.02
N TYR A 144 -10.39 2.64 6.04
CA TYR A 144 -11.20 2.12 7.14
C TYR A 144 -11.01 0.61 7.38
N ASP A 145 -10.80 -0.18 6.32
CA ASP A 145 -10.52 -1.62 6.40
C ASP A 145 -9.20 -1.95 7.10
N TYR A 146 -8.26 -0.99 7.17
CA TYR A 146 -7.00 -1.17 7.88
C TYR A 146 -7.22 -1.56 9.34
N LYS A 147 -8.24 -0.98 9.99
CA LYS A 147 -8.57 -1.24 11.40
C LYS A 147 -8.80 -2.72 11.67
N GLU A 148 -9.44 -3.42 10.73
CA GLU A 148 -9.66 -4.86 10.86
C GLU A 148 -8.45 -5.64 10.33
N ALA A 149 -7.91 -5.31 9.16
CA ALA A 149 -6.83 -6.08 8.54
C ALA A 149 -5.53 -6.11 9.38
N GLN A 150 -5.20 -5.03 10.09
CA GLN A 150 -3.96 -4.94 10.88
C GLN A 150 -3.93 -5.91 12.08
N LYS A 151 -5.09 -6.35 12.59
CA LYS A 151 -5.11 -7.17 13.82
C LYS A 151 -4.50 -8.55 13.59
N ILE A 152 -4.30 -8.98 12.34
CA ILE A 152 -3.56 -10.20 11.99
C ILE A 152 -2.12 -10.19 12.54
N PHE A 153 -1.53 -9.00 12.69
CA PHE A 153 -0.16 -8.88 13.19
C PHE A 153 -0.06 -9.40 14.63
N GLY A 154 -1.08 -9.19 15.45
CA GLY A 154 -1.05 -9.55 16.87
C GLY A 154 0.11 -8.87 17.62
N ALA A 155 0.68 -9.60 18.57
CA ALA A 155 1.73 -9.11 19.47
C ALA A 155 3.15 -9.19 18.88
N ILE A 156 3.31 -9.12 17.55
CA ILE A 156 4.64 -9.05 16.93
C ILE A 156 5.34 -7.78 17.40
N ASP A 157 6.55 -7.93 17.92
CA ASP A 157 7.44 -6.83 18.23
C ASP A 157 8.08 -6.26 16.96
N VAL A 158 7.97 -4.94 16.78
CA VAL A 158 8.54 -4.21 15.64
C VAL A 158 10.01 -3.88 15.83
N ASP A 159 10.51 -3.84 17.07
CA ASP A 159 11.90 -3.52 17.38
C ASP A 159 12.84 -4.65 16.97
N SER A 160 12.32 -5.87 16.90
CA SER A 160 12.95 -7.04 16.28
C SER A 160 13.24 -6.88 14.77
N CYS A 161 12.79 -5.80 14.10
CA CYS A 161 13.18 -5.50 12.73
C CYS A 161 14.41 -4.57 12.67
N PRO A 162 15.55 -5.02 12.10
CA PRO A 162 16.75 -4.19 12.01
C PRO A 162 16.66 -3.09 10.95
N VAL A 163 15.66 -3.16 10.06
CA VAL A 163 15.50 -2.20 8.97
C VAL A 163 14.95 -0.88 9.51
N LYS A 164 15.55 0.22 9.08
CA LYS A 164 15.01 1.57 9.26
C LYS A 164 14.36 2.01 7.96
N TYR A 165 13.06 2.27 8.00
CA TYR A 165 12.30 2.80 6.86
C TYR A 165 12.27 4.32 6.91
N THR A 166 12.45 4.95 5.74
CA THR A 166 12.32 6.39 5.55
C THR A 166 11.17 6.62 4.57
N TYR A 167 10.16 7.39 5.00
CA TYR A 167 8.97 7.69 4.21
C TYR A 167 9.10 9.05 3.53
N GLY A 168 8.27 9.28 2.51
CA GLY A 168 8.41 10.42 1.60
C GLY A 168 9.28 10.12 0.39
N GLN A 169 9.44 11.12 -0.48
CA GLN A 169 10.39 11.12 -1.58
C GLN A 169 11.25 12.37 -1.47
N ASP A 170 12.57 12.21 -1.60
CA ASP A 170 13.54 13.31 -1.52
C ASP A 170 13.40 14.15 -0.24
N GLY A 171 13.03 13.50 0.88
CA GLY A 171 12.92 14.12 2.20
C GLY A 171 11.59 14.82 2.49
N LYS A 172 10.61 14.77 1.58
CA LYS A 172 9.28 15.40 1.78
C LYS A 172 8.13 14.51 1.30
N PRO A 173 6.87 14.81 1.69
CA PRO A 173 5.72 14.11 1.15
C PRO A 173 5.62 14.31 -0.36
N PHE A 174 5.36 13.22 -1.09
CA PHE A 174 5.05 13.31 -2.51
C PHE A 174 3.74 12.62 -2.84
N TYR A 175 2.69 13.42 -3.02
CA TYR A 175 1.38 12.91 -3.39
C TYR A 175 1.27 12.66 -4.89
N ILE A 176 0.81 11.48 -5.28
CA ILE A 176 0.52 11.18 -6.68
C ILE A 176 -0.92 10.68 -6.78
N ARG A 177 -1.74 11.40 -7.55
CA ARG A 177 -3.14 11.02 -7.80
C ARG A 177 -3.19 9.65 -8.47
N GLY A 178 -3.86 8.71 -7.80
CA GLY A 178 -4.14 7.39 -8.36
C GLY A 178 -5.34 7.40 -9.33
N PRO A 179 -5.49 6.36 -10.16
CA PRO A 179 -6.59 6.26 -11.12
C PRO A 179 -7.99 6.20 -10.49
N ASN A 180 -8.08 5.79 -9.22
CA ASN A 180 -9.33 5.63 -8.48
C ASN A 180 -9.72 6.86 -7.64
N GLU A 181 -8.88 7.90 -7.62
CA GLU A 181 -9.17 9.14 -6.87
C GLU A 181 -9.80 10.18 -7.80
N SER A 182 -10.94 10.74 -7.41
CA SER A 182 -11.54 11.87 -8.12
C SER A 182 -10.65 13.12 -8.03
N VAL A 183 -10.83 14.07 -8.96
CA VAL A 183 -10.09 15.34 -8.94
C VAL A 183 -10.40 16.15 -7.67
N SER A 184 -11.63 16.10 -7.16
CA SER A 184 -12.01 16.80 -5.93
C SER A 184 -11.35 16.19 -4.68
N GLN A 185 -11.23 14.86 -4.61
CA GLN A 185 -10.45 14.20 -3.57
C GLN A 185 -8.97 14.60 -3.65
N ALA A 186 -8.39 14.61 -4.84
CA ALA A 186 -6.99 15.01 -5.04
C ALA A 186 -6.72 16.44 -4.58
N LYS A 187 -7.62 17.39 -4.91
CA LYS A 187 -7.52 18.78 -4.44
C LYS A 187 -7.56 18.86 -2.91
N ARG A 188 -8.49 18.16 -2.25
CA ARG A 188 -8.56 18.12 -0.77
C ARG A 188 -7.28 17.58 -0.14
N ILE A 189 -6.66 16.56 -0.73
CA ILE A 189 -5.38 16.01 -0.27
C ILE A 189 -4.27 17.07 -0.36
N VAL A 190 -4.17 17.76 -1.50
CA VAL A 190 -3.21 18.85 -1.71
C VAL A 190 -3.45 20.00 -0.73
N ASP A 191 -4.71 20.38 -0.48
CA ASP A 191 -5.05 21.43 0.49
C ASP A 191 -4.65 21.03 1.92
N THR A 192 -4.83 19.76 2.30
CA THR A 192 -4.37 19.24 3.60
C THR A 192 -2.86 19.32 3.72
N LEU A 193 -2.12 18.89 2.68
CA LEU A 193 -0.66 19.00 2.66
C LEU A 193 -0.20 20.45 2.74
N ASN A 194 -0.83 21.35 2.00
CA ASN A 194 -0.48 22.78 2.05
C ASN A 194 -0.68 23.37 3.44
N LYS A 195 -1.79 23.05 4.10
CA LYS A 195 -2.04 23.47 5.49
C LYS A 195 -1.03 22.90 6.48
N LYS A 196 -0.53 21.69 6.25
CA LYS A 196 0.34 20.98 7.18
C LYS A 196 1.83 21.26 6.98
N CYS A 197 2.25 21.40 5.73
CA CYS A 197 3.65 21.47 5.32
C CYS A 197 4.03 22.82 4.70
N GLY A 198 3.06 23.67 4.33
CA GLY A 198 3.29 24.86 3.51
C GLY A 198 3.47 24.54 2.02
N GLU A 199 3.46 25.58 1.18
CA GLU A 199 3.42 25.42 -0.29
C GLU A 199 4.64 24.69 -0.87
N GLU A 200 5.82 24.85 -0.24
CA GLU A 200 7.07 24.20 -0.67
C GLU A 200 7.39 22.91 0.10
N GLY A 201 6.60 22.59 1.13
CA GLY A 201 6.87 21.49 2.05
C GLY A 201 6.46 20.11 1.54
N PHE A 202 5.90 20.01 0.34
CA PHE A 202 5.50 18.76 -0.29
C PHE A 202 5.57 18.89 -1.82
N ASP A 203 5.62 17.76 -2.51
CA ASP A 203 5.39 17.70 -3.95
C ASP A 203 4.06 17.02 -4.24
N TYR A 204 3.48 17.30 -5.42
CA TYR A 204 2.35 16.52 -5.90
C TYR A 204 2.33 16.36 -7.42
N MET A 205 1.65 15.31 -7.88
CA MET A 205 1.36 15.07 -9.29
C MET A 205 -0.12 14.75 -9.46
N MET A 206 -0.86 15.69 -10.03
CA MET A 206 -2.25 15.52 -10.47
C MET A 206 -2.27 15.33 -11.99
N MET A 207 -2.42 14.08 -12.45
CA MET A 207 -2.81 13.88 -13.84
C MET A 207 -4.30 14.25 -13.93
N LEU A 208 -4.64 15.34 -14.62
CA LEU A 208 -6.01 15.56 -15.06
C LEU A 208 -6.25 14.54 -16.18
N ASN A 209 -7.35 13.78 -16.12
CA ASN A 209 -7.69 12.89 -17.22
C ASN A 209 -7.97 13.79 -18.45
N GLU A 210 -6.99 14.01 -19.32
CA GLU A 210 -7.30 14.36 -20.70
C GLU A 210 -7.99 13.13 -21.28
N GLY A 211 -9.24 13.32 -21.69
CA GLY A 211 -10.09 12.25 -22.19
C GLY A 211 -9.38 11.49 -23.31
N MET A 212 -9.45 10.16 -23.24
CA MET A 212 -9.42 9.37 -24.46
C MET A 212 -10.76 9.63 -25.15
N VAL A 213 -10.80 10.71 -25.94
CA VAL A 213 -11.73 10.80 -27.07
C VAL A 213 -10.97 10.17 -28.22
N GLU A 214 -11.38 8.97 -28.62
CA GLU A 214 -11.14 8.51 -29.99
C GLU A 214 -11.97 9.37 -30.95
#